data_AF-A0A7C7K4Y6-F1
#
_entry.id   AF-A0A7C7K4Y6-F1
#
_cell.length_a   1.000
_cell.length_b   1.000
_cell.length_c   1.000
_cell.angle_alpha   90.00
_cell.angle_beta   90.00
_cell.angle_gamma   90.00
#
_symmetry.space_group_name_H-M   'P 1'
#
loop_
_entity.id
_entity.type
_entity.pdbx_description
1 polymer ?
#
loop_
_entity_poly.entity_id
_entity_poly.type
_entity_poly.pdbx_seq_one_letter_code
_entity_poly.pdbx_strand_id
1 'polypeptide(L)'
;MSKWDAPVFYFDFDLLYSGYVTAEEIPLPKNLTILSPDSDNLFENLKSVIDKTSKTKSLIVLDSLNGFLNLLEGKSDAVRLVNSFVMLLVSSAKDVKSCVIVGSLSKLNDE
;
A
#
# COMPACT_ATOMS: atom_id res chain seq x y z
N MET A 1 16.26 17.53 1.18
CA MET A 1 14.90 17.05 1.45
C MET A 1 14.57 17.35 2.90
N SER A 2 13.47 18.05 3.19
CA SER A 2 12.97 18.17 4.57
C SER A 2 12.62 16.78 5.10
N LYS A 3 12.91 16.51 6.37
CA LYS A 3 12.60 15.24 7.01
C LYS A 3 11.08 15.01 6.95
N TRP A 4 10.64 13.87 6.43
CA TRP A 4 9.22 13.51 6.43
C TRP A 4 8.88 12.94 7.81
N ASP A 5 8.25 13.75 8.65
CA ASP A 5 7.94 13.39 10.03
C ASP A 5 6.52 12.81 10.20
N ALA A 6 5.72 12.84 9.13
CA ALA A 6 4.37 12.26 9.13
C ALA A 6 4.42 10.72 9.05
N PRO A 7 3.36 10.01 9.50
CA PRO A 7 3.27 8.56 9.36
C PRO A 7 3.43 8.10 7.91
N VAL A 8 4.10 6.96 7.73
CA VAL A 8 4.23 6.27 6.46
C VAL A 8 3.60 4.89 6.59
N PHE A 9 2.67 4.57 5.69
CA PHE A 9 2.06 3.25 5.58
C PHE A 9 2.55 2.59 4.29
N TYR A 10 3.25 1.47 4.42
CA TYR A 10 3.82 0.74 3.27
C TYR A 10 3.12 -0.60 3.16
N PHE A 11 2.28 -0.75 2.13
CA PHE A 11 1.72 -2.04 1.77
C PHE A 11 2.72 -2.77 0.88
N ASP A 12 3.33 -3.81 1.43
CA ASP A 12 4.26 -4.72 0.75
C ASP A 12 3.51 -5.99 0.32
N PHE A 13 2.93 -5.96 -0.87
CA PHE A 13 2.19 -7.07 -1.44
C PHE A 13 3.10 -8.16 -2.01
N ASP A 14 4.33 -7.81 -2.40
CA ASP A 14 5.29 -8.76 -2.98
C ASP A 14 6.27 -9.35 -1.95
N LEU A 15 6.15 -8.92 -0.68
CA LEU A 15 6.92 -9.39 0.48
C LEU A 15 8.45 -9.16 0.38
N LEU A 16 8.89 -8.34 -0.57
CA LEU A 16 10.32 -8.10 -0.78
C LEU A 16 10.87 -7.19 0.32
N TYR A 17 10.26 -6.02 0.53
CA TYR A 17 10.77 -5.04 1.48
C TYR A 17 10.66 -5.52 2.94
N SER A 18 9.51 -6.06 3.30
CA SER A 18 9.25 -6.67 4.61
C SER A 18 10.17 -7.85 4.88
N GLY A 19 10.53 -8.63 3.85
CA GLY A 19 11.54 -9.68 3.93
C GLY A 19 12.90 -9.15 4.39
N TYR A 20 13.42 -8.10 3.74
CA TYR A 20 14.70 -7.49 4.13
C TYR A 20 14.68 -6.88 5.54
N VAL A 21 13.58 -6.25 5.93
CA VAL A 21 13.44 -5.69 7.28
C VAL A 21 13.39 -6.80 8.34
N THR A 22 12.66 -7.88 8.07
CA THR A 22 12.57 -9.04 8.98
C THR A 22 13.91 -9.75 9.13
N ALA A 23 14.72 -9.78 8.06
CA ALA A 23 16.07 -10.33 8.08
C ALA A 23 17.11 -9.39 8.75
N GLU A 24 16.71 -8.22 9.25
CA GLU A 24 17.58 -7.20 9.84
C GLU A 24 18.63 -6.60 8.87
N GLU A 25 18.47 -6.82 7.57
CA GLU A 25 19.35 -6.29 6.51
C GLU A 25 19.13 -4.78 6.30
N ILE A 26 17.90 -4.31 6.56
CA ILE A 26 17.51 -2.90 6.44
C ILE A 26 16.84 -2.43 7.74
N PRO A 27 17.31 -1.31 8.34
CA PRO A 27 16.69 -0.79 9.55
C PRO A 27 15.31 -0.21 9.26
N LEU A 28 14.35 -0.47 10.15
CA LEU A 28 12.99 0.06 10.06
C LEU A 28 12.94 1.55 10.51
N PRO A 29 12.51 2.49 9.66
CA PRO A 29 12.29 3.88 10.06
C PRO A 29 11.18 4.01 11.13
N LYS A 30 11.36 4.91 12.10
CA LYS A 30 10.45 5.05 13.26
C LYS A 30 9.00 5.41 12.90
N ASN A 31 8.78 6.15 11.83
CA ASN A 31 7.46 6.58 11.38
C ASN A 31 6.87 5.65 10.31
N LEU A 32 7.51 4.52 10.02
CA LEU A 32 7.07 3.56 9.01
C LEU A 32 6.29 2.42 9.65
N THR A 33 5.09 2.17 9.14
CA THR A 33 4.30 0.96 9.39
C THR A 33 4.30 0.13 8.11
N ILE A 34 4.93 -1.04 8.16
CA ILE A 34 4.88 -2.02 7.07
C ILE A 34 3.64 -2.90 7.27
N LEU A 35 2.86 -3.06 6.22
CA LEU A 35 1.73 -3.97 6.13
C LEU A 35 2.07 -4.99 5.06
N SER A 36 2.05 -6.28 5.40
CA SER A 36 2.28 -7.39 4.46
C SER A 36 0.98 -8.17 4.34
N PRO A 37 0.02 -7.73 3.49
CA PRO A 37 -1.33 -8.24 3.54
C PRO A 37 -1.43 -9.63 2.90
N ASP A 38 -2.30 -10.46 3.46
CA ASP A 38 -2.68 -11.76 2.93
C ASP A 38 -4.22 -11.84 2.75
N SER A 39 -4.74 -13.00 2.36
CA SER A 39 -6.17 -13.20 2.15
C SER A 39 -7.02 -12.92 3.39
N ASP A 40 -6.45 -13.10 4.58
CA ASP A 40 -7.18 -13.09 5.84
C ASP A 40 -7.22 -11.68 6.45
N ASN A 41 -6.17 -10.89 6.22
CA ASN A 41 -5.99 -9.58 6.86
C ASN A 41 -6.15 -8.38 5.91
N LEU A 42 -6.25 -8.59 4.59
CA LEU A 42 -6.28 -7.52 3.58
C LEU A 42 -7.32 -6.43 3.87
N PHE A 43 -8.57 -6.82 4.10
CA PHE A 43 -9.67 -5.87 4.25
C PHE A 43 -9.54 -5.03 5.53
N GLU A 44 -9.14 -5.64 6.64
CA GLU A 44 -8.95 -4.93 7.90
C GLU A 44 -7.74 -3.99 7.84
N ASN A 45 -6.65 -4.41 7.18
CA ASN A 45 -5.50 -3.55 6.92
C ASN A 45 -5.88 -2.32 6.06
N LEU A 46 -6.59 -2.53 4.96
CA LEU A 46 -7.06 -1.44 4.09
C LEU A 46 -7.98 -0.48 4.84
N LYS A 47 -8.97 -1.00 5.58
CA LYS A 47 -9.90 -0.21 6.39
C LYS A 47 -9.18 0.62 7.45
N SER A 48 -8.24 0.02 8.17
CA SER A 48 -7.43 0.70 9.20
C SER A 48 -6.61 1.85 8.63
N VAL A 49 -5.97 1.65 7.48
CA VAL A 49 -5.18 2.71 6.83
C VAL A 49 -6.08 3.81 6.28
N ILE A 50 -7.22 3.48 5.66
CA ILE A 50 -8.18 4.49 5.18
C ILE A 50 -8.68 5.36 6.34
N ASP A 51 -9.07 4.75 7.47
CA ASP A 51 -9.52 5.50 8.65
C ASP A 51 -8.43 6.45 9.16
N LYS A 52 -7.18 5.99 9.30
CA LYS A 52 -6.05 6.82 9.75
C LYS A 52 -5.74 7.94 8.78
N THR A 53 -5.71 7.64 7.49
CA THR A 53 -5.33 8.57 6.41
C THR A 53 -6.43 9.57 6.08
N SER A 54 -7.66 9.35 6.53
CA SER A 54 -8.74 10.35 6.50
C SER A 54 -8.58 11.45 7.56
N LYS A 55 -7.78 11.21 8.61
CA LYS A 55 -7.65 12.12 9.78
C LYS A 55 -6.27 12.76 9.88
N THR A 56 -5.24 12.09 9.40
CA THR A 56 -3.84 12.50 9.60
C THR A 56 -3.08 12.51 8.29
N LYS A 57 -2.38 13.62 8.01
CA LYS A 57 -1.46 13.70 6.86
C LYS A 57 -0.45 12.56 6.94
N SER A 58 -0.36 11.78 5.88
CA SER A 58 0.44 10.56 5.81
C SER A 58 1.04 10.37 4.42
N LEU A 59 2.05 9.51 4.32
CA LEU A 59 2.51 8.94 3.06
C LEU A 59 2.02 7.49 2.98
N ILE A 60 1.42 7.11 1.88
CA ILE A 60 0.96 5.74 1.64
C ILE A 60 1.70 5.22 0.41
N VAL A 61 2.32 4.05 0.53
CA VAL A 61 3.00 3.35 -0.57
C VAL A 61 2.29 2.02 -0.79
N LEU A 62 1.83 1.79 -2.03
CA LEU A 62 1.31 0.50 -2.48
C LEU A 62 2.39 -0.16 -3.36
N ASP A 63 3.09 -1.16 -2.83
CA ASP A 63 4.17 -1.86 -3.52
C ASP A 63 3.92 -3.39 -3.54
N SER A 64 3.46 -3.99 -4.62
CA SER A 64 3.04 -3.38 -5.88
C SER A 64 1.55 -3.52 -6.14
N LEU A 65 1.03 -2.73 -7.08
CA LEU A 65 -0.31 -2.88 -7.63
C LEU A 65 -0.53 -4.26 -8.25
N ASN A 66 0.53 -4.84 -8.83
CA ASN A 66 0.51 -6.18 -9.40
C ASN A 66 0.33 -7.24 -8.30
N GLY A 67 1.12 -7.15 -7.23
CA GLY A 67 0.96 -8.01 -6.05
C GLY A 67 -0.42 -7.89 -5.42
N PHE A 68 -0.96 -6.67 -5.32
CA PHE A 68 -2.31 -6.44 -4.82
C PHE A 68 -3.39 -7.12 -5.68
N LEU A 69 -3.26 -7.05 -7.01
CA LEU A 69 -4.18 -7.74 -7.91
C LEU A 69 -4.06 -9.26 -7.78
N ASN A 70 -2.84 -9.79 -7.70
CA ASN A 70 -2.56 -11.21 -7.56
C ASN A 70 -3.13 -11.78 -6.24
N LEU A 71 -3.12 -11.01 -5.16
CA LEU A 71 -3.73 -11.42 -3.89
C LEU A 71 -5.24 -11.66 -3.99
N LEU A 72 -5.90 -11.06 -4.98
CA LEU A 72 -7.32 -11.22 -5.26
C LEU A 72 -7.58 -12.13 -6.46
N GLU A 73 -6.55 -12.80 -7.00
CA GLU A 73 -6.70 -13.71 -8.14
C GLU A 73 -7.74 -14.80 -7.86
N GLY A 74 -8.53 -15.14 -8.88
CA GLY A 74 -9.68 -16.05 -8.74
C GLY A 74 -10.98 -15.37 -8.30
N LYS A 75 -10.97 -14.11 -7.86
CA LYS A 75 -12.20 -13.32 -7.68
C LYS A 75 -12.60 -12.66 -9.00
N SER A 76 -13.85 -12.89 -9.43
CA SER A 76 -14.37 -12.34 -10.70
C SER A 76 -14.39 -10.82 -10.74
N ASP A 77 -14.29 -10.15 -9.59
CA ASP A 77 -14.29 -8.71 -9.44
C ASP A 77 -12.99 -8.13 -8.87
N ALA A 78 -11.88 -8.89 -8.89
CA ALA A 78 -10.58 -8.46 -8.36
C ALA A 78 -10.17 -7.06 -8.87
N VAL A 79 -10.21 -6.84 -10.18
CA VAL A 79 -9.84 -5.55 -10.80
C VAL A 79 -10.73 -4.42 -10.30
N ARG A 80 -12.03 -4.66 -10.18
CA ARG A 80 -13.00 -3.65 -9.69
C ARG A 80 -12.75 -3.34 -8.21
N LEU A 81 -12.45 -4.35 -7.40
CA LEU A 81 -12.14 -4.18 -5.98
C LEU A 81 -10.86 -3.37 -5.80
N VAL A 82 -9.77 -3.75 -6.46
CA VAL A 82 -8.50 -3.01 -6.40
C VAL A 82 -8.71 -1.55 -6.81
N ASN A 83 -9.40 -1.31 -7.93
CA ASN A 83 -9.67 0.05 -8.39
C ASN A 83 -10.50 0.85 -7.36
N SER A 84 -11.55 0.24 -6.80
CA SER A 84 -12.40 0.88 -5.80
C SER A 84 -11.62 1.23 -4.52
N PHE A 85 -10.70 0.35 -4.10
CA PHE A 85 -9.82 0.60 -2.97
C PHE A 85 -8.86 1.75 -3.22
N VAL A 86 -8.19 1.77 -4.37
CA VAL A 86 -7.28 2.86 -4.72
C VAL A 86 -8.04 4.18 -4.78
N MET A 87 -9.22 4.21 -5.40
CA MET A 87 -10.06 5.41 -5.45
C MET A 87 -10.47 5.89 -4.05
N LEU A 88 -10.93 4.99 -3.17
CA LEU A 88 -11.33 5.33 -1.81
C LEU A 88 -10.14 5.87 -1.00
N LEU A 89 -8.99 5.18 -1.06
CA LEU A 89 -7.77 5.59 -0.40
C LEU A 89 -7.30 6.98 -0.85
N VAL A 90 -7.25 7.23 -2.16
CA VAL A 90 -6.85 8.54 -2.71
C VAL A 90 -7.85 9.62 -2.31
N SER A 91 -9.16 9.32 -2.31
CA SER A 91 -10.17 10.27 -1.85
C SER A 91 -9.98 10.64 -0.39
N SER A 92 -9.78 9.66 0.50
CA SER A 92 -9.55 9.91 1.94
C SER A 92 -8.23 10.64 2.19
N ALA A 93 -7.19 10.33 1.43
CA ALA A 93 -5.88 10.96 1.53
C ALA A 93 -5.89 12.45 1.12
N LYS A 94 -6.75 12.82 0.16
CA LYS A 94 -6.80 14.17 -0.42
C LYS A 94 -7.12 15.24 0.62
N ASP A 95 -8.10 15.00 1.48
CA ASP A 95 -8.65 16.01 2.40
C ASP A 95 -7.63 16.48 3.45
N VAL A 96 -6.69 15.61 3.82
CA VAL A 96 -5.63 15.90 4.80
C VAL A 96 -4.26 16.13 4.16
N LYS A 97 -4.20 16.33 2.84
CA LYS A 97 -2.97 16.59 2.07
C LYS A 97 -1.92 15.47 2.21
N SER A 98 -2.39 14.23 2.29
CA SER A 98 -1.55 13.04 2.24
C SER A 98 -1.03 12.79 0.82
N CYS A 99 -0.03 11.92 0.70
CA CYS A 99 0.52 11.47 -0.58
C CYS A 99 0.31 9.97 -0.72
N VAL A 100 -0.16 9.52 -1.88
CA VAL A 100 -0.27 8.10 -2.24
C VAL A 100 0.68 7.83 -3.40
N ILE A 101 1.58 6.86 -3.23
CA ILE A 101 2.49 6.36 -4.26
C ILE A 101 2.06 4.92 -4.57
N VAL A 102 1.93 4.61 -5.85
CA VAL A 102 1.56 3.27 -6.32
C VAL A 102 2.68 2.76 -7.22
N GLY A 103 3.41 1.76 -6.74
CA GLY A 103 4.37 1.01 -7.54
C GLY A 103 3.65 -0.02 -8.39
N SER A 104 3.97 -0.08 -9.69
CA SER A 104 3.42 -1.09 -10.59
C SER A 104 4.42 -1.35 -11.71
N LEU A 105 4.42 -2.60 -12.19
CA LEU A 105 5.19 -3.00 -13.36
C LEU A 105 4.21 -3.25 -14.51
N SER A 106 4.44 -2.53 -15.61
CA SER A 106 3.82 -2.86 -16.89
C SER A 106 4.57 -4.03 -17.52
N LYS A 107 3.84 -4.99 -18.07
CA LYS A 107 4.44 -5.97 -18.98
C LYS A 107 4.80 -5.25 -20.29
N LEU A 108 6.01 -5.45 -20.79
CA LEU A 108 6.34 -5.04 -22.16
C LEU A 108 5.48 -5.90 -23.09
N ASN A 109 4.65 -5.27 -23.92
CA ASN A 109 4.02 -5.99 -25.02
C ASN A 109 5.06 -6.08 -26.12
N ASP A 110 5.58 -7.29 -26.35
CA ASP A 110 6.31 -7.62 -27.58
C ASP A 110 5.27 -7.75 -28.70
N GLU A 111 4.78 -6.61 -29.21
CA GLU A 111 4.10 -6.53 -30.51
C GLU A 111 5.12 -6.22 -31.62
#